data_AF-A0A0P9R0F3-F1
#
_entry.id   AF-A0A0P9R0F3-F1
#
_cell.length_a   1.000
_cell.length_b   1.000
_cell.length_c   1.000
_cell.angle_alpha   90.00
_cell.angle_beta   90.00
_cell.angle_gamma   90.00
#
_symmetry.space_group_name_H-M   'P 1'
#
loop_
_entity.id
_entity.type
_entity.pdbx_description
1 polymer ?
#
loop_
_entity_poly.entity_id
_entity_poly.type
_entity_poly.pdbx_seq_one_letter_code
_entity_poly.pdbx_strand_id
1 'polypeptide(L)'
;MTQNNDAHKKEFLYYLTDSLIHGTRGFTKIPANKLAIGLPTNNDAAATGYVINPDDVKYALDKLQSDGNPIRGLMTWSVNWDDGISKDGHKYEWEFAKRYGYLTGGETPVPDTPSVPTDLRSTEQTPTSVKLAWSLSEGTNPVLKYEVRRNGTFFFTVSHPDFEDTGLQPGTTYSYQVRAIDVMDNTSAFSTAISVSTQAGSGGGAKPTTPVLSLSGVTDKSVSLTWTASISDIGLERYQIGRNGWPIEAVNRETTHYTDDNVTADTEYEYYVVAQDSNLKWSEVSNLLKVSTTGETPVPGKPSVPVGLRSTEQTTSSVTLDWSLSTGPGGPFKYELFRNALSLGSDAIPPFTDDGLSQGNLYGYQIKAIDSQGNSSELSEEILVTTKTEASPDRPTPPGNLRQTGVTETSVSLAWDKSESGPGIKSYFVYRIGADRVPVGPEVLACTIEGLTTDTMYHFIVGAYDKEDELSGPSNVVQAFTTSAALPKWEKNTDYLKGDKVTHGNATYICLNPHHSQIDWQPGTVPTLWALWTEQEGAWRFRDFPKEWQ
;
A
#
# COMPACT_ATOMS: atom_id res chain seq x y z
N MET A 1 44.98 28.85 36.75
CA MET A 1 44.92 27.76 35.75
C MET A 1 43.47 27.64 35.31
N THR A 2 43.17 27.87 34.04
CA THR A 2 41.80 27.86 33.53
C THR A 2 41.66 26.77 32.47
N GLN A 3 40.46 26.20 32.37
CA GLN A 3 40.13 25.17 31.37
C GLN A 3 40.40 25.64 29.94
N ASN A 4 40.35 26.95 29.68
CA ASN A 4 40.39 27.52 28.33
C ASN A 4 41.79 27.80 27.79
N ASN A 5 42.84 27.36 28.47
CA ASN A 5 44.22 27.58 28.05
C ASN A 5 44.88 26.25 27.68
N ASP A 6 44.97 25.96 26.39
CA ASP A 6 45.53 24.71 25.88
C ASP A 6 47.00 24.53 26.22
N ALA A 7 47.77 25.62 26.31
CA ALA A 7 49.19 25.56 26.70
C ALA A 7 49.40 25.08 28.15
N HIS A 8 48.35 25.11 28.97
CA HIS A 8 48.37 24.69 30.36
C HIS A 8 47.33 23.60 30.66
N LYS A 9 46.85 22.89 29.62
CA LYS A 9 45.77 21.90 29.78
C LYS A 9 46.20 20.75 30.69
N LYS A 10 47.43 20.25 30.53
CA LYS A 10 47.95 19.14 31.32
C LYS A 10 48.03 19.46 32.82
N GLU A 11 48.52 20.65 33.21
CA GLU A 11 48.55 21.01 34.63
C GLU A 11 47.16 21.39 35.13
N PHE A 12 46.26 21.90 34.27
CA PHE A 12 44.86 22.12 34.64
C PHE A 12 44.17 20.80 35.00
N LEU A 13 44.28 19.79 34.14
CA LEU A 13 43.73 18.47 34.36
C LEU A 13 44.31 17.83 35.63
N TYR A 14 45.63 17.88 35.81
CA TYR A 14 46.29 17.37 37.01
C TYR A 14 45.77 18.06 38.28
N TYR A 15 45.84 19.39 38.37
CA TYR A 15 45.48 20.11 39.60
C TYR A 15 43.98 20.10 39.90
N LEU A 16 43.12 20.07 38.88
CA LEU A 16 41.68 19.85 39.07
C LEU A 16 41.44 18.49 39.71
N THR A 17 42.04 17.44 39.16
CA THR A 17 41.86 16.07 39.63
C THR A 17 42.45 15.89 41.03
N ASP A 18 43.66 16.40 41.26
CA ASP A 18 44.30 16.45 42.58
C ASP A 18 43.40 17.13 43.63
N SER A 19 42.78 18.25 43.27
CA SER A 19 41.85 18.95 44.16
C SER A 19 40.61 18.14 44.51
N LEU A 20 40.05 17.41 43.55
CA LEU A 20 38.94 16.49 43.80
C LEU A 20 39.38 15.31 44.69
N ILE A 21 40.58 14.77 44.48
CA ILE A 21 41.11 13.64 45.27
C ILE A 21 41.33 14.01 46.73
N HIS A 22 41.84 15.22 46.97
CA HIS A 22 42.23 15.67 48.30
C HIS A 22 41.18 16.56 48.98
N GLY A 23 40.14 16.99 48.26
CA GLY A 23 39.13 17.92 48.77
C GLY A 23 39.71 19.32 49.05
N THR A 24 40.64 19.78 48.21
CA THR A 24 41.30 21.08 48.35
C THR A 24 40.70 22.10 47.39
N ARG A 25 41.06 23.38 47.54
CA ARG A 25 40.66 24.47 46.61
C ARG A 25 39.12 24.60 46.43
N GLY A 26 38.36 24.24 47.46
CA GLY A 26 36.89 24.34 47.48
C GLY A 26 36.15 23.10 46.96
N PHE A 27 36.85 22.04 46.55
CA PHE A 27 36.23 20.82 46.04
C PHE A 27 35.90 19.81 47.15
N THR A 28 34.86 19.02 46.94
CA THR A 28 34.53 17.87 47.79
C THR A 28 35.50 16.73 47.52
N LYS A 29 35.97 16.08 48.59
CA LYS A 29 36.90 14.95 48.49
C LYS A 29 36.24 13.71 47.86
N ILE A 30 36.85 13.19 46.80
CA ILE A 30 36.48 11.93 46.13
C ILE A 30 37.72 11.03 46.10
N PRO A 31 37.72 9.83 46.71
CA PRO A 31 38.89 8.94 46.67
C PRO A 31 39.36 8.67 45.24
N ALA A 32 40.68 8.70 44.99
CA ALA A 32 41.26 8.53 43.65
C ALA A 32 40.76 7.26 42.96
N ASN A 33 40.75 6.13 43.67
CA ASN A 33 40.24 4.84 43.18
C ASN A 33 38.71 4.78 42.97
N LYS A 34 37.99 5.88 43.20
CA LYS A 34 36.56 6.05 42.90
C LYS A 34 36.29 7.21 41.95
N LEU A 35 37.31 7.95 41.54
CA LEU A 35 37.18 9.10 40.66
C LEU A 35 37.47 8.69 39.22
N ALA A 36 36.58 9.05 38.29
CA ALA A 36 36.87 9.12 36.87
C ALA A 36 36.68 10.57 36.42
N ILE A 37 37.57 11.07 35.57
CA ILE A 37 37.46 12.47 35.09
C ILE A 37 36.69 12.50 33.77
N GLY A 38 35.68 13.37 33.74
CA GLY A 38 34.88 13.63 32.55
C GLY A 38 35.63 14.53 31.58
N LEU A 39 35.79 14.06 30.34
CA LEU A 39 36.23 14.88 29.22
C LEU A 39 35.08 15.00 28.20
N PRO A 40 34.87 16.18 27.61
CA PRO A 40 33.93 16.33 26.50
C PRO A 40 34.31 15.42 25.34
N THR A 41 33.31 14.93 24.61
CA THR A 41 33.53 14.02 23.48
C THR A 41 34.18 14.71 22.27
N ASN A 42 33.86 15.99 22.06
CA ASN A 42 34.35 16.77 20.93
C ASN A 42 34.28 18.28 21.25
N ASN A 43 34.75 19.10 20.32
CA ASN A 43 34.74 20.56 20.47
C ASN A 43 33.32 21.17 20.56
N ASP A 44 32.31 20.62 19.88
CA ASP A 44 30.94 21.16 19.99
C ASP A 44 30.30 20.81 21.34
N ALA A 45 30.75 19.73 21.99
CA ALA A 45 30.24 19.30 23.29
C ALA A 45 30.62 20.26 24.43
N ALA A 46 31.76 20.97 24.33
CA ALA A 46 32.18 21.88 25.40
C ALA A 46 33.19 22.98 25.01
N ALA A 47 33.28 23.37 23.75
CA ALA A 47 34.24 24.36 23.22
C ALA A 47 35.66 24.16 23.79
N THR A 48 36.04 24.97 24.78
CA THR A 48 37.36 24.99 25.41
C THR A 48 37.62 23.85 26.39
N GLY A 49 36.58 23.08 26.75
CA GLY A 49 36.69 21.94 27.65
C GLY A 49 37.19 20.65 26.98
N TYR A 50 37.09 20.56 25.65
CA TYR A 50 37.70 19.45 24.92
C TYR A 50 39.22 19.56 25.03
N VAL A 51 39.85 18.40 25.16
CA VAL A 51 41.31 18.32 25.11
C VAL A 51 41.65 17.93 23.68
N ILE A 52 42.46 18.72 23.00
CA ILE A 52 42.83 18.43 21.60
C ILE A 52 44.05 17.53 21.58
N ASN A 53 45.02 17.80 22.45
CA ASN A 53 46.26 17.04 22.54
C ASN A 53 46.12 15.87 23.54
N PRO A 54 46.11 14.61 23.09
CA PRO A 54 45.96 13.47 24.01
C PRO A 54 47.12 13.32 25.00
N ASP A 55 48.31 13.85 24.68
CA ASP A 55 49.46 13.80 25.57
C ASP A 55 49.25 14.62 26.85
N ASP A 56 48.38 15.65 26.82
CA ASP A 56 48.07 16.44 28.01
C ASP A 56 47.24 15.62 29.02
N VAL A 57 46.35 14.77 28.52
CA VAL A 57 45.57 13.84 29.35
C VAL A 57 46.49 12.74 29.88
N LYS A 58 47.32 12.15 29.01
CA LYS A 58 48.30 11.13 29.41
C LYS A 58 49.22 11.65 30.52
N TYR A 59 49.80 12.84 30.33
CA TYR A 59 50.65 13.47 31.33
C TYR A 59 49.95 13.60 32.69
N ALA A 60 48.71 14.09 32.71
CA ALA A 60 47.97 14.27 33.96
C ALA A 60 47.73 12.93 34.68
N LEU A 61 47.35 11.89 33.94
CA LEU A 61 47.12 10.55 34.48
C LEU A 61 48.43 9.91 35.01
N ASP A 62 49.50 9.96 34.22
CA ASP A 62 50.82 9.43 34.59
C ASP A 62 51.35 10.13 35.84
N LYS A 63 51.18 11.46 35.91
CA LYS A 63 51.60 12.25 37.06
C LYS A 63 50.81 11.89 38.32
N LEU A 64 49.48 11.78 38.23
CA LEU A 64 48.63 11.34 39.34
C LEU A 64 49.01 9.94 39.84
N GLN A 65 49.29 9.01 38.92
CA GLN A 65 49.77 7.67 39.26
C GLN A 65 51.14 7.73 39.96
N SER A 66 52.09 8.52 39.45
CA SER A 66 53.41 8.69 40.07
C SER A 66 53.34 9.29 41.48
N ASP A 67 52.33 10.12 41.74
CA ASP A 67 52.07 10.74 43.04
C ASP A 67 51.25 9.82 43.98
N GLY A 68 51.03 8.56 43.60
CA GLY A 68 50.32 7.57 44.42
C GLY A 68 48.79 7.68 44.39
N ASN A 69 48.24 8.44 43.44
CA ASN A 69 46.82 8.74 43.32
C ASN A 69 46.23 8.33 41.96
N PRO A 70 46.37 7.06 41.53
CA PRO A 70 45.78 6.62 40.26
C PRO A 70 44.25 6.72 40.31
N ILE A 71 43.68 7.40 39.32
CA ILE A 71 42.23 7.49 39.15
C ILE A 71 41.69 6.31 38.36
N ARG A 72 40.38 6.07 38.40
CA ARG A 72 39.73 4.94 37.71
C ARG A 72 39.78 5.04 36.19
N GLY A 73 39.90 6.24 35.64
CA GLY A 73 40.01 6.45 34.21
C GLY A 73 39.32 7.71 33.73
N LEU A 74 39.07 7.74 32.42
CA LEU A 74 38.37 8.82 31.72
C LEU A 74 36.92 8.39 31.47
N MET A 75 36.02 9.36 31.45
CA MET A 75 34.66 9.17 30.98
C MET A 75 34.27 10.32 30.06
N THR A 76 33.27 10.10 29.20
CA THR A 76 32.60 11.19 28.50
C THR A 76 31.10 11.17 28.78
N TRP A 77 30.46 12.32 28.62
CA TRP A 77 29.07 12.54 28.98
C TRP A 77 28.07 11.92 28.00
N SER A 78 28.47 11.71 26.74
CA SER A 78 27.64 11.02 25.75
C SER A 78 28.48 10.41 24.64
N VAL A 79 28.37 9.10 24.46
CA VAL A 79 28.97 8.37 23.34
C VAL A 79 28.24 8.68 22.02
N ASN A 80 26.94 8.99 22.06
CA ASN A 80 26.17 9.36 20.88
C ASN A 80 26.66 10.68 20.26
N TRP A 81 27.35 11.52 21.03
CA TRP A 81 27.99 12.72 20.51
C TRP A 81 29.30 12.42 19.79
N ASP A 82 29.92 11.26 20.03
CA ASP A 82 31.14 10.79 19.36
C ASP A 82 30.83 10.20 17.97
N ASP A 83 29.67 9.55 17.87
CA ASP A 83 29.08 9.10 16.59
C ASP A 83 28.32 10.22 15.87
N GLY A 84 28.35 11.43 16.43
CA GLY A 84 27.56 12.56 15.98
C GLY A 84 28.14 13.28 14.76
N ILE A 85 27.49 14.40 14.42
CA ILE A 85 27.89 15.31 13.33
C ILE A 85 28.14 16.69 13.96
N SER A 86 29.23 17.33 13.56
CA SER A 86 29.56 18.71 13.93
C SER A 86 28.52 19.70 13.40
N LYS A 87 28.49 20.89 14.01
CA LYS A 87 27.69 22.03 13.53
C LYS A 87 27.92 22.38 12.05
N ASP A 88 29.09 22.03 11.52
CA ASP A 88 29.51 22.28 10.15
C ASP A 88 29.21 21.08 9.21
N GLY A 89 28.52 20.04 9.70
CA GLY A 89 28.04 18.90 8.90
C GLY A 89 29.03 17.73 8.76
N HIS A 90 30.22 17.81 9.37
CA HIS A 90 31.21 16.73 9.36
C HIS A 90 30.99 15.72 10.49
N LYS A 91 31.09 14.42 10.20
CA LYS A 91 31.01 13.37 11.23
C LYS A 91 32.20 13.45 12.19
N TYR A 92 31.96 13.15 13.47
CA TYR A 92 32.99 13.06 14.49
C TYR A 92 33.80 11.76 14.45
N GLU A 93 33.30 10.74 13.74
CA GLU A 93 34.00 9.49 13.49
C GLU A 93 34.58 8.80 14.74
N TRP A 94 33.90 8.90 15.88
CA TRP A 94 34.34 8.29 17.13
C TRP A 94 35.70 8.81 17.61
N GLU A 95 35.96 10.09 17.36
CA GLU A 95 37.24 10.73 17.67
C GLU A 95 37.63 10.58 19.15
N PHE A 96 36.70 10.72 20.10
CA PHE A 96 36.99 10.53 21.53
C PHE A 96 37.44 9.11 21.82
N ALA A 97 36.67 8.12 21.37
CA ALA A 97 36.97 6.71 21.59
C ALA A 97 38.32 6.33 20.95
N LYS A 98 38.63 6.84 19.76
CA LYS A 98 39.92 6.61 19.09
C LYS A 98 41.08 7.35 19.78
N ARG A 99 40.88 8.61 20.15
CA ARG A 99 41.92 9.50 20.71
C ARG A 99 42.24 9.17 22.17
N TYR A 100 41.29 8.65 22.94
CA TYR A 100 41.43 8.44 24.37
C TYR A 100 41.20 7.01 24.83
N GLY A 101 40.59 6.14 24.01
CA GLY A 101 40.26 4.77 24.39
C GLY A 101 41.47 3.91 24.75
N TYR A 102 42.65 4.24 24.23
CA TYR A 102 43.91 3.57 24.61
C TYR A 102 44.47 4.06 25.97
N LEU A 103 44.07 5.24 26.46
CA LEU A 103 44.60 5.79 27.72
C LEU A 103 43.98 5.14 28.98
N THR A 104 42.97 4.28 28.80
CA THR A 104 42.42 3.46 29.90
C THR A 104 43.16 2.14 30.10
N GLY A 105 44.17 1.83 29.27
CA GLY A 105 45.08 0.70 29.44
C GLY A 105 46.51 1.11 29.10
N GLY A 106 47.42 1.13 30.09
CA GLY A 106 48.79 1.60 29.92
C GLY A 106 49.54 0.96 28.74
N GLU A 107 50.35 1.80 28.07
CA GLU A 107 51.40 1.56 27.06
C GLU A 107 51.22 0.41 26.03
N THR A 108 51.28 0.79 24.75
CA THR A 108 51.04 -0.03 23.54
C THR A 108 51.80 -1.36 23.46
N PRO A 109 51.07 -2.43 23.14
CA PRO A 109 51.28 -3.23 21.92
C PRO A 109 50.06 -3.18 20.97
N VAL A 110 50.32 -3.25 19.65
CA VAL A 110 49.34 -3.51 18.57
C VAL A 110 48.60 -4.83 18.91
N PRO A 111 47.25 -4.87 18.78
CA PRO A 111 46.33 -5.60 19.66
C PRO A 111 46.67 -7.06 19.99
N ASP A 112 46.47 -7.37 21.26
CA ASP A 112 45.65 -8.53 21.58
C ASP A 112 44.23 -8.26 21.05
N THR A 113 43.77 -9.05 20.07
CA THR A 113 42.48 -8.81 19.40
C THR A 113 41.33 -8.92 20.41
N PRO A 114 40.20 -8.20 20.21
CA PRO A 114 39.02 -8.42 21.04
C PRO A 114 38.66 -9.90 21.11
N SER A 115 38.16 -10.35 22.25
CA SER A 115 37.65 -11.69 22.42
C SER A 115 36.48 -11.91 21.46
N VAL A 116 36.36 -13.13 20.94
CA VAL A 116 35.27 -13.49 20.03
C VAL A 116 33.93 -13.31 20.77
N PRO A 117 32.92 -12.65 20.17
CA PRO A 117 31.60 -12.55 20.77
C PRO A 117 31.06 -13.93 21.10
N THR A 118 30.69 -14.15 22.36
CA THR A 118 30.14 -15.42 22.85
C THR A 118 28.63 -15.33 23.02
N ASP A 119 27.96 -16.48 23.15
CA ASP A 119 26.51 -16.56 23.40
C ASP A 119 25.65 -15.84 22.35
N LEU A 120 26.11 -15.85 21.09
CA LEU A 120 25.30 -15.41 19.95
C LEU A 120 24.05 -16.31 19.89
N ARG A 121 22.89 -15.69 20.04
CA ARG A 121 21.60 -16.37 20.05
C ARG A 121 20.53 -15.51 19.42
N SER A 122 19.48 -16.17 18.93
CA SER A 122 18.23 -15.50 18.59
C SER A 122 17.39 -15.37 19.86
N THR A 123 16.89 -14.17 20.15
CA THR A 123 16.02 -13.89 21.29
C THR A 123 14.55 -13.78 20.88
N GLU A 124 14.29 -13.47 19.61
CA GLU A 124 12.96 -13.36 19.05
C GLU A 124 12.99 -13.70 17.55
N GLN A 125 11.91 -14.31 17.07
CA GLN A 125 11.72 -14.71 15.68
C GLN A 125 10.28 -14.39 15.29
N THR A 126 10.10 -13.70 14.18
CA THR A 126 8.81 -13.52 13.53
C THR A 126 8.86 -14.21 12.15
N PRO A 127 7.78 -14.20 11.35
CA PRO A 127 7.84 -14.64 9.97
C PRO A 127 8.78 -13.80 9.08
N THR A 128 9.12 -12.56 9.46
CA THR A 128 9.91 -11.66 8.60
C THR A 128 11.08 -10.96 9.30
N SER A 129 11.33 -11.29 10.57
CA SER A 129 12.45 -10.74 11.33
C SER A 129 13.06 -11.75 12.30
N VAL A 130 14.34 -11.53 12.61
CA VAL A 130 15.08 -12.25 13.66
C VAL A 130 15.80 -11.23 14.52
N LYS A 131 15.58 -11.28 15.84
CA LYS A 131 16.34 -10.52 16.81
C LYS A 131 17.49 -11.36 17.35
N LEU A 132 18.70 -10.81 17.26
CA LEU A 132 19.95 -11.41 17.71
C LEU A 132 20.47 -10.69 18.95
N ALA A 133 21.08 -11.44 19.87
CA ALA A 133 21.82 -10.91 20.99
C ALA A 133 23.09 -11.74 21.24
N TRP A 134 24.12 -11.13 21.82
CA TRP A 134 25.36 -11.80 22.20
C TRP A 134 25.97 -11.17 23.46
N SER A 135 27.00 -11.81 24.01
CA SER A 135 27.77 -11.26 25.13
C SER A 135 28.80 -10.24 24.63
N LEU A 136 29.07 -9.23 25.45
CA LEU A 136 30.11 -8.23 25.17
C LEU A 136 31.48 -8.91 24.99
N SER A 137 32.21 -8.46 23.96
CA SER A 137 33.61 -8.80 23.79
C SER A 137 34.49 -7.94 24.70
N GLU A 138 35.59 -8.52 25.15
CA GLU A 138 36.59 -7.90 26.03
C GLU A 138 37.93 -7.84 25.29
N GLY A 139 38.76 -6.85 25.56
CA GLY A 139 40.08 -6.72 24.96
C GLY A 139 40.86 -5.59 25.61
N THR A 140 42.14 -5.49 25.27
CA THR A 140 42.99 -4.39 25.75
C THR A 140 42.46 -3.03 25.28
N ASN A 141 41.85 -2.99 24.10
CA ASN A 141 41.19 -1.80 23.56
C ASN A 141 39.66 -1.93 23.68
N PRO A 142 38.94 -0.83 23.94
CA PRO A 142 37.48 -0.82 23.93
C PRO A 142 36.89 -1.29 22.60
N VAL A 143 35.85 -2.13 22.67
CA VAL A 143 35.10 -2.57 21.48
C VAL A 143 34.25 -1.42 20.96
N LEU A 144 34.44 -1.07 19.69
CA LEU A 144 33.77 0.05 19.02
C LEU A 144 32.45 -0.40 18.38
N LYS A 145 32.48 -1.53 17.67
CA LYS A 145 31.33 -2.05 16.92
C LYS A 145 31.44 -3.55 16.70
N TYR A 146 30.35 -4.14 16.24
CA TYR A 146 30.27 -5.52 15.84
C TYR A 146 29.89 -5.61 14.36
N GLU A 147 30.57 -6.47 13.61
CA GLU A 147 30.18 -6.83 12.25
C GLU A 147 29.29 -8.07 12.30
N VAL A 148 28.11 -7.98 11.71
CA VAL A 148 27.16 -9.08 11.53
C VAL A 148 27.26 -9.60 10.10
N ARG A 149 27.44 -10.91 9.97
CA ARG A 149 27.34 -11.63 8.69
C ARG A 149 26.04 -12.40 8.62
N ARG A 150 25.40 -12.36 7.46
CA ARG A 150 24.26 -13.20 7.09
C ARG A 150 24.64 -14.11 5.93
N ASN A 151 24.39 -15.41 6.07
CA ASN A 151 24.69 -16.41 5.05
C ASN A 151 26.14 -16.37 4.56
N GLY A 152 27.08 -16.10 5.47
CA GLY A 152 28.51 -16.00 5.18
C GLY A 152 28.99 -14.70 4.54
N THR A 153 28.08 -13.79 4.17
CA THR A 153 28.39 -12.48 3.58
C THR A 153 28.26 -11.36 4.60
N PHE A 154 29.07 -10.30 4.44
CA PHE A 154 28.91 -9.06 5.20
C PHE A 154 27.50 -8.52 5.02
N PHE A 155 26.84 -8.15 6.12
CA PHE A 155 25.49 -7.60 6.09
C PHE A 155 25.43 -6.20 6.71
N PHE A 156 25.84 -6.06 7.97
CA PHE A 156 25.64 -4.83 8.73
C PHE A 156 26.64 -4.67 9.89
N THR A 157 26.76 -3.46 10.44
CA THR A 157 27.55 -3.18 11.65
C THR A 157 26.71 -2.48 12.71
N VAL A 158 26.83 -2.89 13.98
CA VAL A 158 26.13 -2.29 15.13
C VAL A 158 27.10 -1.90 16.24
N SER A 159 26.75 -0.92 17.08
CA SER A 159 27.60 -0.45 18.18
C SER A 159 27.35 -1.16 19.52
N HIS A 160 26.31 -1.99 19.63
CA HIS A 160 25.90 -2.68 20.86
C HIS A 160 25.42 -4.12 20.58
N PRO A 161 25.34 -4.99 21.61
CA PRO A 161 25.19 -6.44 21.43
C PRO A 161 23.75 -6.94 21.25
N ASP A 162 22.97 -6.23 20.45
CA ASP A 162 21.72 -6.71 19.87
C ASP A 162 21.50 -6.11 18.48
N PHE A 163 20.81 -6.87 17.62
CA PHE A 163 20.50 -6.46 16.26
C PHE A 163 19.22 -7.15 15.80
N GLU A 164 18.34 -6.39 15.13
CA GLU A 164 17.14 -6.93 14.51
C GLU A 164 17.30 -6.93 12.99
N ASP A 165 17.36 -8.13 12.40
CA ASP A 165 17.34 -8.31 10.94
C ASP A 165 15.88 -8.42 10.48
N THR A 166 15.44 -7.50 9.61
CA THR A 166 14.05 -7.38 9.13
C THR A 166 13.97 -7.60 7.61
N GLY A 167 12.77 -7.90 7.10
CA GLY A 167 12.55 -8.15 5.67
C GLY A 167 12.99 -9.55 5.21
N LEU A 168 13.06 -10.51 6.13
CA LEU A 168 13.41 -11.90 5.87
C LEU A 168 12.22 -12.68 5.25
N GLN A 169 12.52 -13.77 4.55
CA GLN A 169 11.52 -14.66 3.98
C GLN A 169 10.98 -15.61 5.07
N PRO A 170 9.64 -15.77 5.21
CA PRO A 170 9.06 -16.71 6.16
C PRO A 170 9.50 -18.16 5.96
N GLY A 171 9.56 -18.91 7.06
CA GLY A 171 10.00 -20.32 7.06
C GLY A 171 11.41 -20.55 6.50
N THR A 172 12.23 -19.51 6.36
CA THR A 172 13.56 -19.60 5.76
C THR A 172 14.63 -19.61 6.85
N THR A 173 15.61 -20.49 6.70
CA THR A 173 16.76 -20.59 7.60
C THR A 173 17.88 -19.67 7.13
N TYR A 174 18.32 -18.79 8.03
CA TYR A 174 19.45 -17.89 7.83
C TYR A 174 20.59 -18.28 8.79
N SER A 175 21.84 -18.11 8.35
CA SER A 175 23.00 -18.27 9.24
C SER A 175 23.59 -16.92 9.63
N TYR A 176 23.90 -16.76 10.92
CA TYR A 176 24.44 -15.52 11.48
C TYR A 176 25.77 -15.76 12.20
N GLN A 177 26.71 -14.83 11.99
CA GLN A 177 27.97 -14.74 12.72
C GLN A 177 28.23 -13.30 13.11
N VAL A 178 28.90 -13.10 14.25
CA VAL A 178 29.27 -11.78 14.72
C VAL A 178 30.75 -11.75 15.09
N ARG A 179 31.45 -10.65 14.81
CA ARG A 179 32.80 -10.38 15.33
C ARG A 179 32.87 -8.98 15.91
N ALA A 180 33.74 -8.80 16.90
CA ALA A 180 34.01 -7.50 17.49
C ALA A 180 35.11 -6.76 16.71
N ILE A 181 34.99 -5.44 16.67
CA ILE A 181 35.96 -4.50 16.09
C ILE A 181 36.24 -3.45 17.17
N ASP A 182 37.49 -3.30 17.57
CA ASP A 182 37.89 -2.29 18.56
C ASP A 182 38.09 -0.90 17.95
N VAL A 183 38.34 0.09 18.82
CA VAL A 183 38.62 1.49 18.43
C VAL A 183 39.87 1.66 17.58
N MET A 184 40.71 0.63 17.48
CA MET A 184 41.92 0.60 16.67
C MET A 184 41.73 -0.23 15.38
N ASP A 185 40.46 -0.54 15.03
CA ASP A 185 40.04 -1.36 13.87
C ASP A 185 40.53 -2.82 13.88
N ASN A 186 40.93 -3.33 15.04
CA ASN A 186 41.33 -4.72 15.17
C ASN A 186 40.12 -5.61 15.33
N THR A 187 40.12 -6.73 14.61
CA THR A 187 38.96 -7.64 14.55
C THR A 187 39.21 -8.92 15.32
N SER A 188 38.23 -9.37 16.11
CA SER A 188 38.19 -10.74 16.59
C SER A 188 37.98 -11.72 15.42
N ALA A 189 38.21 -13.01 15.67
CA ALA A 189 37.59 -14.05 14.82
C ALA A 189 36.06 -13.96 14.90
N PHE A 190 35.36 -14.52 13.92
CA PHE A 190 33.89 -14.66 13.99
C PHE A 190 33.48 -15.64 15.07
N SER A 191 32.35 -15.37 15.69
CA SER A 191 31.63 -16.34 16.51
C SER A 191 31.33 -17.61 15.71
N THR A 192 31.05 -18.69 16.44
CA THR A 192 30.36 -19.84 15.85
C THR A 192 29.08 -19.37 15.18
N ALA A 193 28.81 -19.88 13.98
CA ALA A 193 27.58 -19.54 13.28
C ALA A 193 26.38 -20.18 14.00
N ILE A 194 25.32 -19.40 14.17
CA ILE A 194 24.01 -19.96 14.51
C ILE A 194 23.15 -20.01 13.26
N SER A 195 22.30 -21.02 13.17
CA SER A 195 21.24 -21.08 12.17
C SER A 195 19.92 -20.72 12.84
N VAL A 196 19.22 -19.75 12.29
CA VAL A 196 17.95 -19.26 12.82
C VAL A 196 16.94 -19.33 11.68
N SER A 197 15.87 -20.08 11.90
CA SER A 197 14.73 -20.07 10.99
C SER A 197 13.77 -18.98 11.44
N THR A 198 13.38 -18.09 10.52
CA THR A 198 12.15 -17.31 10.73
C THR A 198 11.01 -18.27 10.99
N GLN A 199 10.02 -17.86 11.78
CA GLN A 199 8.83 -18.67 11.95
C GLN A 199 8.24 -19.00 10.59
N ALA A 200 7.70 -20.21 10.45
CA ALA A 200 6.82 -20.49 9.32
C ALA A 200 5.75 -19.39 9.35
N GLY A 201 5.53 -18.73 8.22
CA GLY A 201 4.34 -17.90 8.12
C GLY A 201 3.17 -18.83 8.41
N SER A 202 2.43 -18.60 9.49
CA SER A 202 1.04 -19.06 9.55
C SER A 202 0.43 -18.54 8.26
N GLY A 203 0.02 -19.44 7.36
CA GLY A 203 -0.41 -19.11 6.01
C GLY A 203 -1.16 -17.77 6.03
N GLY A 204 -0.50 -16.75 5.47
CA GLY A 204 -0.76 -15.32 5.68
C GLY A 204 -0.18 -14.54 4.51
N GLY A 205 -0.30 -15.13 3.33
CA GLY A 205 -0.01 -14.51 2.04
C GLY A 205 -1.28 -13.99 1.39
N ALA A 206 -2.45 -14.43 1.84
CA ALA A 206 -3.71 -13.92 1.34
C ALA A 206 -3.91 -12.51 1.89
N LYS A 207 -4.14 -11.56 0.99
CA LYS A 207 -4.71 -10.26 1.37
C LYS A 207 -6.05 -10.52 2.09
N PRO A 208 -6.51 -9.62 2.99
CA PRO A 208 -7.87 -9.70 3.52
C PRO A 208 -8.88 -9.89 2.39
N THR A 209 -9.93 -10.68 2.63
CA THR A 209 -10.97 -10.86 1.62
C THR A 209 -11.57 -9.51 1.24
N THR A 210 -11.72 -9.25 -0.05
CA THR A 210 -12.26 -7.99 -0.56
C THR A 210 -13.65 -7.74 0.01
N PRO A 211 -13.88 -6.58 0.67
CA PRO A 211 -15.22 -6.21 1.09
C PRO A 211 -16.08 -5.93 -0.15
N VAL A 212 -17.34 -6.33 -0.11
CA VAL A 212 -18.32 -6.00 -1.15
C VAL A 212 -19.10 -4.79 -0.67
N LEU A 213 -18.95 -3.67 -1.36
CA LEU A 213 -19.54 -2.38 -1.00
C LEU A 213 -20.96 -2.28 -1.56
N SER A 214 -21.89 -1.82 -0.73
CA SER A 214 -23.30 -1.62 -1.06
C SER A 214 -23.78 -0.26 -0.56
N LEU A 215 -24.74 0.31 -1.29
CA LEU A 215 -25.45 1.52 -0.85
C LEU A 215 -26.53 1.13 0.17
N SER A 216 -26.63 1.87 1.27
CA SER A 216 -27.70 1.71 2.27
C SER A 216 -28.66 2.91 2.33
N GLY A 217 -28.24 4.08 1.83
CA GLY A 217 -29.11 5.24 1.67
C GLY A 217 -28.41 6.40 0.98
N VAL A 218 -29.18 7.28 0.33
CA VAL A 218 -28.69 8.51 -0.29
C VAL A 218 -29.71 9.63 -0.08
N THR A 219 -29.21 10.82 0.24
CA THR A 219 -29.97 12.07 0.32
C THR A 219 -29.26 13.16 -0.48
N ASP A 220 -29.73 14.40 -0.39
CA ASP A 220 -29.10 15.58 -0.98
C ASP A 220 -27.82 16.00 -0.23
N LYS A 221 -27.63 15.47 0.98
CA LYS A 221 -26.54 15.85 1.89
C LYS A 221 -25.78 14.68 2.48
N SER A 222 -26.20 13.45 2.21
CA SER A 222 -25.51 12.28 2.75
C SER A 222 -25.56 11.05 1.84
N VAL A 223 -24.51 10.25 1.89
CA VAL A 223 -24.45 8.91 1.30
C VAL A 223 -24.08 7.91 2.39
N SER A 224 -24.95 6.93 2.62
CA SER A 224 -24.74 5.86 3.61
C SER A 224 -24.32 4.56 2.91
N LEU A 225 -23.19 4.03 3.33
CA LEU A 225 -22.51 2.85 2.80
C LEU A 225 -22.54 1.70 3.80
N THR A 226 -22.64 0.48 3.29
CA THR A 226 -22.43 -0.76 4.06
C THR A 226 -21.55 -1.70 3.26
N TRP A 227 -20.83 -2.60 3.94
CA TRP A 227 -20.01 -3.60 3.25
C TRP A 227 -19.99 -4.94 3.97
N THR A 228 -19.63 -5.99 3.24
CA THR A 228 -19.39 -7.31 3.85
C THR A 228 -18.15 -7.27 4.73
N ALA A 229 -18.23 -7.92 5.90
CA ALA A 229 -17.07 -8.07 6.76
C ALA A 229 -15.98 -8.89 6.05
N SER A 230 -14.81 -8.28 5.90
CA SER A 230 -13.59 -8.93 5.46
C SER A 230 -13.08 -9.91 6.52
N ILE A 231 -12.42 -10.97 6.06
CA ILE A 231 -11.76 -11.96 6.90
C ILE A 231 -10.27 -11.93 6.56
N SER A 232 -9.45 -12.01 7.61
CA SER A 232 -8.00 -12.15 7.51
C SER A 232 -7.57 -13.27 8.46
N ASP A 233 -6.64 -14.10 8.00
CA ASP A 233 -6.03 -15.20 8.77
C ASP A 233 -5.20 -14.68 9.96
N ILE A 234 -4.80 -13.40 9.92
CA ILE A 234 -4.01 -12.71 10.95
C ILE A 234 -4.78 -11.53 11.60
N GLY A 235 -6.08 -11.45 11.37
CA GLY A 235 -6.94 -10.38 11.87
C GLY A 235 -6.86 -9.09 11.05
N LEU A 236 -7.90 -8.27 11.21
CA LEU A 236 -8.01 -6.95 10.60
C LEU A 236 -7.53 -5.86 11.57
N GLU A 237 -6.92 -4.83 11.02
CA GLU A 237 -6.57 -3.60 11.72
C GLU A 237 -7.70 -2.56 11.58
N ARG A 238 -8.17 -2.31 10.35
CA ARG A 238 -9.18 -1.28 10.04
C ARG A 238 -9.79 -1.45 8.64
N TYR A 239 -10.87 -0.70 8.38
CA TYR A 239 -11.34 -0.40 7.02
C TYR A 239 -10.98 1.04 6.65
N GLN A 240 -10.65 1.25 5.38
CA GLN A 240 -10.48 2.57 4.79
C GLN A 240 -11.59 2.77 3.75
N ILE A 241 -12.42 3.79 3.96
CA ILE A 241 -13.43 4.24 3.02
C ILE A 241 -12.79 5.29 2.12
N GLY A 242 -13.08 5.23 0.82
CA GLY A 242 -12.72 6.27 -0.12
C GLY A 242 -13.88 6.74 -0.98
N ARG A 243 -13.75 7.97 -1.46
CA ARG A 243 -14.69 8.68 -2.34
C ARG A 243 -13.92 9.38 -3.43
N ASN A 244 -14.35 9.23 -4.68
CA ASN A 244 -13.74 9.76 -5.90
C ASN A 244 -12.23 9.49 -5.90
N GLY A 245 -11.85 8.23 -5.65
CA GLY A 245 -10.45 7.79 -5.62
C GLY A 245 -9.60 8.25 -4.43
N TRP A 246 -10.17 8.96 -3.43
CA TRP A 246 -9.42 9.40 -2.24
C TRP A 246 -9.92 8.75 -0.95
N PRO A 247 -9.03 8.35 -0.02
CA PRO A 247 -9.44 7.94 1.33
C PRO A 247 -10.08 9.12 2.08
N ILE A 248 -11.28 8.92 2.60
CA ILE A 248 -12.02 9.96 3.34
C ILE A 248 -12.20 9.67 4.82
N GLU A 249 -12.24 8.39 5.22
CA GLU A 249 -12.42 8.01 6.63
C GLU A 249 -11.85 6.61 6.88
N ALA A 250 -11.27 6.40 8.07
CA ALA A 250 -10.83 5.09 8.52
C ALA A 250 -11.67 4.66 9.73
N VAL A 251 -12.35 3.52 9.62
CA VAL A 251 -13.18 2.98 10.71
C VAL A 251 -12.56 1.73 11.30
N ASN A 252 -12.90 1.43 12.55
CA ASN A 252 -12.36 0.26 13.24
C ASN A 252 -12.73 -1.05 12.51
N ARG A 253 -11.95 -2.11 12.77
CA ARG A 253 -12.11 -3.44 12.16
C ARG A 253 -13.46 -4.13 12.34
N GLU A 254 -14.27 -3.70 13.31
CA GLU A 254 -15.59 -4.27 13.62
C GLU A 254 -16.73 -3.51 12.91
N THR A 255 -16.44 -2.34 12.34
CA THR A 255 -17.42 -1.48 11.67
C THR A 255 -17.57 -1.89 10.20
N THR A 256 -18.81 -2.10 9.78
CA THR A 256 -19.18 -2.47 8.40
C THR A 256 -20.13 -1.49 7.72
N HIS A 257 -20.17 -0.24 8.21
CA HIS A 257 -21.01 0.83 7.69
C HIS A 257 -20.36 2.20 7.89
N TYR A 258 -20.74 3.16 7.06
CA TYR A 258 -20.28 4.56 7.14
C TYR A 258 -21.28 5.49 6.47
N THR A 259 -21.50 6.68 7.02
CA THR A 259 -22.30 7.73 6.39
C THR A 259 -21.41 8.93 6.09
N ASP A 260 -21.37 9.32 4.82
CA ASP A 260 -20.68 10.50 4.33
C ASP A 260 -21.65 11.67 4.24
N ASP A 261 -21.63 12.56 5.24
CA ASP A 261 -22.45 13.78 5.28
C ASP A 261 -21.81 14.98 4.56
N ASN A 262 -20.67 14.78 3.87
CA ASN A 262 -19.91 15.84 3.20
C ASN A 262 -20.09 15.83 1.68
N VAL A 263 -21.31 15.57 1.22
CA VAL A 263 -21.67 15.53 -0.20
C VAL A 263 -22.50 16.75 -0.59
N THR A 264 -22.46 17.09 -1.87
CA THR A 264 -23.26 18.16 -2.48
C THR A 264 -24.40 17.50 -3.24
N ALA A 265 -25.56 18.15 -3.28
CA ALA A 265 -26.72 17.65 -4.02
C ALA A 265 -26.48 17.62 -5.54
N ASP A 266 -27.28 16.83 -6.26
CA ASP A 266 -27.18 16.66 -7.73
C ASP A 266 -25.75 16.36 -8.21
N THR A 267 -24.96 15.65 -7.40
CA THR A 267 -23.55 15.38 -7.67
C THR A 267 -23.30 13.88 -7.61
N GLU A 268 -22.67 13.36 -8.67
CA GLU A 268 -22.21 11.97 -8.69
C GLU A 268 -20.92 11.81 -7.90
N TYR A 269 -20.89 10.77 -7.06
CA TYR A 269 -19.75 10.33 -6.28
C TYR A 269 -19.49 8.85 -6.52
N GLU A 270 -18.22 8.45 -6.50
CA GLU A 270 -17.81 7.06 -6.60
C GLU A 270 -17.16 6.61 -5.29
N TYR A 271 -17.67 5.57 -4.66
CA TYR A 271 -17.17 5.06 -3.38
C TYR A 271 -16.48 3.72 -3.51
N TYR A 272 -15.49 3.50 -2.63
CA TYR A 272 -14.83 2.21 -2.45
C TYR A 272 -14.48 1.97 -0.98
N VAL A 273 -14.28 0.70 -0.62
CA VAL A 273 -13.78 0.30 0.70
C VAL A 273 -12.67 -0.73 0.53
N VAL A 274 -11.62 -0.62 1.34
CA VAL A 274 -10.55 -1.62 1.47
C VAL A 274 -10.37 -2.00 2.94
N ALA A 275 -10.02 -3.26 3.18
CA ALA A 275 -9.67 -3.76 4.50
C ALA A 275 -8.14 -3.84 4.64
N GLN A 276 -7.61 -3.46 5.80
CA GLN A 276 -6.20 -3.61 6.14
C GLN A 276 -6.04 -4.69 7.21
N ASP A 277 -5.12 -5.64 7.01
CA ASP A 277 -4.75 -6.58 8.07
C ASP A 277 -3.76 -5.99 9.09
N SER A 278 -3.52 -6.75 10.15
CA SER A 278 -2.54 -6.45 11.20
C SER A 278 -1.08 -6.35 10.69
N ASN A 279 -0.78 -6.81 9.47
CA ASN A 279 0.52 -6.68 8.80
C ASN A 279 0.55 -5.54 7.77
N LEU A 280 -0.44 -4.66 7.81
CA LEU A 280 -0.59 -3.48 6.95
C LEU A 280 -0.81 -3.78 5.46
N LYS A 281 -1.15 -5.03 5.08
CA LYS A 281 -1.53 -5.36 3.71
C LYS A 281 -3.00 -5.01 3.48
N TRP A 282 -3.29 -4.49 2.29
CA TRP A 282 -4.63 -4.15 1.86
C TRP A 282 -5.28 -5.32 1.11
N SER A 283 -6.59 -5.48 1.28
CA SER A 283 -7.44 -6.24 0.34
C SER A 283 -7.33 -5.67 -1.08
N GLU A 284 -7.88 -6.36 -2.07
CA GLU A 284 -8.28 -5.65 -3.28
C GLU A 284 -9.33 -4.58 -2.94
N VAL A 285 -9.46 -3.58 -3.80
CA VAL A 285 -10.52 -2.58 -3.71
C VAL A 285 -11.88 -3.29 -3.89
N SER A 286 -12.89 -2.87 -3.14
CA SER A 286 -14.27 -3.30 -3.38
C SER A 286 -14.70 -3.00 -4.82
N ASN A 287 -15.89 -3.45 -5.20
CA ASN A 287 -16.58 -2.84 -6.33
C ASN A 287 -16.65 -1.31 -6.14
N LEU A 288 -16.47 -0.57 -7.23
CA LEU A 288 -16.72 0.87 -7.26
C LEU A 288 -18.23 1.08 -7.27
N LEU A 289 -18.70 1.96 -6.40
CA LEU A 289 -20.12 2.27 -6.25
C LEU A 289 -20.35 3.73 -6.65
N LYS A 290 -20.87 3.95 -7.86
CA LYS A 290 -21.30 5.27 -8.32
C LYS A 290 -22.67 5.60 -7.74
N VAL A 291 -22.78 6.76 -7.11
CA VAL A 291 -23.96 7.25 -6.40
C VAL A 291 -24.14 8.72 -6.74
N SER A 292 -25.24 9.06 -7.40
CA SER A 292 -25.66 10.46 -7.50
C SER A 292 -26.45 10.84 -6.25
N THR A 293 -25.99 11.87 -5.53
CA THR A 293 -26.82 12.48 -4.49
C THR A 293 -28.10 13.01 -5.09
N THR A 294 -29.19 12.92 -4.34
CA THR A 294 -30.45 13.48 -4.80
C THR A 294 -30.32 14.99 -4.90
N GLY A 295 -31.05 15.64 -5.80
CA GLY A 295 -31.03 17.10 -5.88
C GLY A 295 -31.43 17.79 -4.59
N GLU A 296 -31.01 19.05 -4.45
CA GLU A 296 -31.44 19.92 -3.35
C GLU A 296 -32.96 20.02 -3.49
N THR A 297 -33.68 19.26 -2.67
CA THR A 297 -35.14 19.30 -2.76
C THR A 297 -35.61 20.58 -2.09
N PRO A 298 -36.40 21.39 -2.78
CA PRO A 298 -37.74 21.63 -2.33
C PRO A 298 -38.63 20.61 -3.04
N VAL A 299 -39.04 19.56 -2.30
CA VAL A 299 -40.39 18.95 -2.25
C VAL A 299 -40.28 17.46 -1.81
N PRO A 300 -41.05 17.02 -0.79
CA PRO A 300 -41.22 15.60 -0.46
C PRO A 300 -42.00 14.84 -1.56
N GLY A 301 -41.53 13.63 -1.97
CA GLY A 301 -42.42 12.62 -2.55
C GLY A 301 -42.00 11.85 -3.83
N LYS A 302 -40.74 11.41 -4.01
CA LYS A 302 -40.44 10.32 -4.98
C LYS A 302 -39.45 9.30 -4.38
N PRO A 303 -39.64 7.99 -4.58
CA PRO A 303 -38.69 6.95 -4.15
C PRO A 303 -37.31 7.06 -4.81
N SER A 304 -36.30 6.42 -4.20
CA SER A 304 -35.02 6.13 -4.84
C SER A 304 -35.12 4.96 -5.84
N VAL A 305 -34.29 4.96 -6.89
CA VAL A 305 -34.17 3.85 -7.84
C VAL A 305 -33.68 2.59 -7.10
N PRO A 306 -34.29 1.40 -7.29
CA PRO A 306 -33.78 0.18 -6.69
C PRO A 306 -32.38 -0.17 -7.21
N VAL A 307 -31.50 -0.61 -6.33
CA VAL A 307 -30.10 -0.92 -6.65
C VAL A 307 -29.79 -2.41 -6.53
N GLY A 308 -28.76 -2.86 -7.25
CA GLY A 308 -28.28 -4.24 -7.18
C GLY A 308 -29.20 -5.28 -7.83
N LEU A 309 -30.01 -4.87 -8.82
CA LEU A 309 -30.77 -5.81 -9.64
C LEU A 309 -29.84 -6.83 -10.30
N ARG A 310 -30.07 -8.12 -10.04
CA ARG A 310 -29.26 -9.22 -10.57
C ARG A 310 -30.09 -10.48 -10.79
N SER A 311 -29.63 -11.35 -11.68
CA SER A 311 -30.17 -12.72 -11.77
C SER A 311 -29.39 -13.65 -10.84
N THR A 312 -30.10 -14.44 -10.04
CA THR A 312 -29.51 -15.39 -9.08
C THR A 312 -29.65 -16.84 -9.52
N GLU A 313 -30.64 -17.15 -10.36
CA GLU A 313 -30.85 -18.49 -10.90
C GLU A 313 -31.51 -18.41 -12.29
N GLN A 314 -31.15 -19.34 -13.18
CA GLN A 314 -31.84 -19.54 -14.46
C GLN A 314 -32.18 -21.01 -14.67
N THR A 315 -33.36 -21.25 -15.21
CA THR A 315 -33.80 -22.55 -15.76
C THR A 315 -34.04 -22.41 -17.26
N THR A 316 -34.57 -23.46 -17.89
CA THR A 316 -34.99 -23.42 -19.29
C THR A 316 -36.28 -22.64 -19.49
N SER A 317 -37.03 -22.34 -18.44
CA SER A 317 -38.30 -21.60 -18.53
C SER A 317 -38.49 -20.51 -17.48
N SER A 318 -37.44 -20.16 -16.73
CA SER A 318 -37.54 -19.13 -15.71
C SER A 318 -36.21 -18.44 -15.39
N VAL A 319 -36.32 -17.22 -14.87
CA VAL A 319 -35.22 -16.41 -14.34
C VAL A 319 -35.61 -15.90 -12.95
N THR A 320 -34.76 -16.13 -11.96
CA THR A 320 -34.91 -15.55 -10.61
C THR A 320 -34.07 -14.28 -10.51
N LEU A 321 -34.69 -13.20 -10.05
CA LEU A 321 -34.14 -11.87 -9.88
C LEU A 321 -34.11 -11.48 -8.41
N ASP A 322 -33.08 -10.74 -8.01
CA ASP A 322 -32.89 -10.23 -6.66
C ASP A 322 -32.41 -8.76 -6.70
N TRP A 323 -32.76 -7.97 -5.70
CA TRP A 323 -32.38 -6.56 -5.58
C TRP A 323 -32.47 -6.07 -4.12
N SER A 324 -31.82 -4.94 -3.84
CA SER A 324 -31.90 -4.32 -2.52
C SER A 324 -33.19 -3.51 -2.35
N LEU A 325 -33.81 -3.59 -1.16
CA LEU A 325 -34.99 -2.79 -0.86
C LEU A 325 -34.64 -1.30 -0.78
N SER A 326 -35.40 -0.45 -1.46
CA SER A 326 -35.37 1.01 -1.33
C SER A 326 -35.67 1.44 0.11
N THR A 327 -34.95 2.45 0.59
CA THR A 327 -35.12 3.07 1.92
C THR A 327 -35.45 4.56 1.76
N GLY A 328 -36.24 5.13 2.68
CA GLY A 328 -36.56 6.57 2.68
C GLY A 328 -37.96 6.94 3.20
N PRO A 329 -38.21 8.23 3.46
CA PRO A 329 -39.54 8.74 3.78
C PRO A 329 -40.47 8.54 2.57
N GLY A 330 -41.56 7.79 2.73
CA GLY A 330 -42.45 7.36 1.64
C GLY A 330 -42.70 5.85 1.58
N GLY A 331 -41.88 5.06 2.30
CA GLY A 331 -42.11 3.63 2.46
C GLY A 331 -43.45 3.29 3.17
N PRO A 332 -43.94 2.04 3.06
CA PRO A 332 -43.34 0.91 2.35
C PRO A 332 -43.36 1.09 0.83
N PHE A 333 -42.31 0.60 0.16
CA PHE A 333 -42.16 0.69 -1.29
C PHE A 333 -42.61 -0.62 -1.96
N LYS A 334 -43.21 -0.48 -3.13
CA LYS A 334 -43.52 -1.58 -4.05
C LYS A 334 -42.60 -1.49 -5.26
N TYR A 335 -42.40 -2.60 -5.96
CA TYR A 335 -41.50 -2.66 -7.11
C TYR A 335 -42.23 -3.10 -8.37
N GLU A 336 -41.99 -2.35 -9.44
CA GLU A 336 -42.44 -2.72 -10.78
C GLU A 336 -41.25 -3.22 -11.59
N LEU A 337 -41.33 -4.49 -11.99
CA LEU A 337 -40.34 -5.15 -12.84
C LEU A 337 -40.76 -5.06 -14.30
N PHE A 338 -39.78 -4.90 -15.18
CA PHE A 338 -39.97 -4.86 -16.62
C PHE A 338 -39.12 -5.94 -17.26
N ARG A 339 -39.68 -6.67 -18.24
CA ARG A 339 -38.99 -7.60 -19.13
C ARG A 339 -39.09 -7.09 -20.56
N ASN A 340 -37.96 -6.84 -21.21
CA ASN A 340 -37.89 -6.26 -22.57
C ASN A 340 -38.77 -5.00 -22.69
N ALA A 341 -38.63 -4.08 -21.71
CA ALA A 341 -39.43 -2.87 -21.54
C ALA A 341 -40.95 -3.06 -21.29
N LEU A 342 -41.44 -4.29 -21.12
CA LEU A 342 -42.84 -4.58 -20.77
C LEU A 342 -42.98 -4.88 -19.27
N SER A 343 -43.93 -4.23 -18.60
CA SER A 343 -44.17 -4.45 -17.16
C SER A 343 -44.66 -5.88 -16.88
N LEU A 344 -44.07 -6.50 -15.85
CA LEU A 344 -44.49 -7.78 -15.26
C LEU A 344 -45.44 -7.58 -14.07
N GLY A 345 -45.69 -6.34 -13.66
CA GLY A 345 -46.52 -6.00 -12.49
C GLY A 345 -45.74 -5.24 -11.41
N SER A 346 -46.48 -4.56 -10.54
CA SER A 346 -45.97 -3.56 -9.58
C SER A 346 -45.91 -4.02 -8.12
N ASP A 347 -46.01 -5.32 -7.87
CA ASP A 347 -45.99 -5.92 -6.52
C ASP A 347 -44.87 -6.96 -6.37
N ALA A 348 -43.78 -6.80 -7.13
CA ALA A 348 -42.65 -7.72 -7.09
C ALA A 348 -41.91 -7.63 -5.74
N ILE A 349 -41.49 -8.77 -5.19
CA ILE A 349 -40.73 -8.87 -3.94
C ILE A 349 -39.46 -9.66 -4.24
N PRO A 350 -38.27 -9.19 -3.82
CA PRO A 350 -37.04 -9.95 -4.01
C PRO A 350 -36.96 -11.13 -3.00
N PRO A 351 -36.54 -12.33 -3.42
CA PRO A 351 -36.28 -12.72 -4.81
C PRO A 351 -37.60 -12.95 -5.59
N PHE A 352 -37.64 -12.49 -6.84
CA PHE A 352 -38.77 -12.65 -7.74
C PHE A 352 -38.42 -13.60 -8.87
N THR A 353 -39.27 -14.60 -9.14
CA THR A 353 -39.08 -15.53 -10.25
C THR A 353 -40.04 -15.17 -11.40
N ASP A 354 -39.47 -14.88 -12.56
CA ASP A 354 -40.19 -14.72 -13.82
C ASP A 354 -40.24 -16.07 -14.56
N ASP A 355 -41.43 -16.68 -14.59
CA ASP A 355 -41.69 -17.99 -15.18
C ASP A 355 -42.31 -17.91 -16.58
N GLY A 356 -42.39 -19.07 -17.27
CA GLY A 356 -43.02 -19.17 -18.59
C GLY A 356 -42.15 -18.64 -19.74
N LEU A 357 -40.85 -18.49 -19.49
CA LEU A 357 -39.88 -18.08 -20.48
C LEU A 357 -39.61 -19.20 -21.50
N SER A 358 -39.24 -18.82 -22.70
CA SER A 358 -38.67 -19.76 -23.67
C SER A 358 -37.19 -20.01 -23.36
N GLN A 359 -36.74 -21.26 -23.50
CA GLN A 359 -35.36 -21.68 -23.32
C GLN A 359 -34.42 -21.03 -24.34
N GLY A 360 -33.17 -20.78 -23.94
CA GLY A 360 -32.15 -20.21 -24.82
C GLY A 360 -32.49 -18.83 -25.37
N ASN A 361 -33.30 -18.04 -24.67
CA ASN A 361 -33.62 -16.68 -25.06
C ASN A 361 -32.97 -15.67 -24.10
N LEU A 362 -32.53 -14.56 -24.68
CA LEU A 362 -32.04 -13.39 -23.95
C LEU A 362 -33.22 -12.51 -23.55
N TYR A 363 -33.27 -12.10 -22.29
CA TYR A 363 -34.25 -11.19 -21.72
C TYR A 363 -33.57 -10.03 -21.02
N GLY A 364 -34.03 -8.81 -21.26
CA GLY A 364 -33.62 -7.61 -20.54
C GLY A 364 -34.55 -7.31 -19.38
N TYR A 365 -34.00 -7.03 -18.20
CA TYR A 365 -34.75 -6.72 -17.00
C TYR A 365 -34.38 -5.36 -16.41
N GLN A 366 -35.40 -4.58 -16.07
CA GLN A 366 -35.28 -3.32 -15.35
C GLN A 366 -36.28 -3.27 -14.19
N ILE A 367 -36.02 -2.42 -13.21
CA ILE A 367 -36.89 -2.26 -12.05
C ILE A 367 -37.02 -0.79 -11.66
N LYS A 368 -38.18 -0.40 -11.11
CA LYS A 368 -38.35 0.87 -10.40
C LYS A 368 -39.09 0.66 -9.08
N ALA A 369 -38.96 1.62 -8.17
CA ALA A 369 -39.68 1.65 -6.90
C ALA A 369 -40.89 2.59 -7.00
N ILE A 370 -41.94 2.27 -6.25
CA ILE A 370 -43.16 3.04 -6.11
C ILE A 370 -43.42 3.25 -4.61
N ASP A 371 -43.61 4.49 -4.16
CA ASP A 371 -43.92 4.79 -2.76
C ASP A 371 -45.39 4.49 -2.41
N SER A 372 -45.72 4.62 -1.13
CA SER A 372 -47.09 4.46 -0.62
C SER A 372 -48.07 5.55 -1.12
N GLN A 373 -47.58 6.61 -1.77
CA GLN A 373 -48.39 7.66 -2.40
C GLN A 373 -48.57 7.42 -3.92
N GLY A 374 -47.91 6.42 -4.49
CA GLY A 374 -47.96 6.08 -5.91
C GLY A 374 -46.92 6.78 -6.79
N ASN A 375 -45.97 7.50 -6.21
CA ASN A 375 -44.90 8.13 -6.99
C ASN A 375 -43.83 7.11 -7.35
N SER A 376 -43.30 7.18 -8.57
CA SER A 376 -42.27 6.27 -9.09
C SER A 376 -40.89 6.92 -9.12
N SER A 377 -39.86 6.12 -8.85
CA SER A 377 -38.48 6.44 -9.24
C SER A 377 -38.25 6.25 -10.75
N GLU A 378 -37.06 6.63 -11.22
CA GLU A 378 -36.58 6.25 -12.55
C GLU A 378 -36.34 4.73 -12.64
N LEU A 379 -36.22 4.20 -13.86
CA LEU A 379 -35.85 2.80 -14.09
C LEU A 379 -34.38 2.57 -13.73
N SER A 380 -34.07 1.38 -13.23
CA SER A 380 -32.70 0.89 -13.08
C SER A 380 -32.01 0.74 -14.44
N GLU A 381 -30.70 0.58 -14.39
CA GLU A 381 -29.95 -0.02 -15.49
C GLU A 381 -30.55 -1.38 -15.90
N GLU A 382 -30.48 -1.69 -17.19
CA GLU A 382 -30.97 -2.97 -17.74
C GLU A 382 -29.93 -4.06 -17.55
N ILE A 383 -30.34 -5.18 -16.94
CA ILE A 383 -29.54 -6.41 -16.93
C ILE A 383 -30.03 -7.36 -18.00
N LEU A 384 -29.10 -8.05 -18.65
CA LEU A 384 -29.40 -9.03 -19.69
C LEU A 384 -29.17 -10.44 -19.15
N VAL A 385 -30.16 -11.31 -19.28
CA VAL A 385 -30.15 -12.66 -18.73
C VAL A 385 -30.60 -13.66 -19.80
N THR A 386 -29.84 -14.74 -19.97
CA THR A 386 -30.16 -15.83 -20.89
C THR A 386 -30.75 -17.01 -20.12
N THR A 387 -31.91 -17.52 -20.53
CA THR A 387 -32.43 -18.80 -20.00
C THR A 387 -31.56 -19.96 -20.44
N LYS A 388 -31.46 -21.00 -19.60
CA LYS A 388 -30.75 -22.23 -19.97
C LYS A 388 -31.38 -22.86 -21.20
N THR A 389 -30.61 -23.66 -21.92
CA THR A 389 -31.07 -24.43 -23.07
C THR A 389 -30.83 -25.90 -22.79
N GLU A 390 -31.82 -26.76 -23.07
CA GLU A 390 -31.60 -28.21 -23.07
C GLU A 390 -30.88 -28.64 -24.36
N ALA A 391 -30.06 -29.69 -24.25
CA ALA A 391 -29.44 -30.29 -25.43
C ALA A 391 -30.53 -30.91 -26.33
N SER A 392 -30.50 -30.58 -27.63
CA SER A 392 -31.34 -31.19 -28.65
C SER A 392 -30.45 -31.91 -29.66
N PRO A 393 -30.84 -33.08 -30.19
CA PRO A 393 -30.10 -33.73 -31.28
C PRO A 393 -30.06 -32.87 -32.55
N ASP A 394 -31.01 -31.94 -32.70
CA ASP A 394 -31.20 -31.15 -33.92
C ASP A 394 -30.50 -29.78 -33.87
N ARG A 395 -29.83 -29.41 -32.77
CA ARG A 395 -29.18 -28.09 -32.60
C ARG A 395 -27.89 -28.17 -31.79
N PRO A 396 -26.90 -27.30 -32.05
CA PRO A 396 -25.71 -27.24 -31.22
C PRO A 396 -26.01 -26.77 -29.79
N THR A 397 -25.23 -27.25 -28.81
CA THR A 397 -25.27 -26.71 -27.45
C THR A 397 -24.74 -25.27 -27.43
N PRO A 398 -25.26 -24.39 -26.55
CA PRO A 398 -24.70 -23.06 -26.38
C PRO A 398 -23.21 -23.12 -26.01
N PRO A 399 -22.38 -22.18 -26.51
CA PRO A 399 -21.01 -22.03 -26.03
C PRO A 399 -21.01 -21.81 -24.52
N GLY A 400 -20.26 -22.64 -23.79
CA GLY A 400 -20.17 -22.55 -22.33
C GLY A 400 -19.19 -21.47 -21.89
N ASN A 401 -19.31 -21.00 -20.64
CA ASN A 401 -18.25 -20.26 -19.94
C ASN A 401 -17.63 -19.10 -20.76
N LEU A 402 -18.48 -18.29 -21.41
CA LEU A 402 -18.01 -17.08 -22.05
C LEU A 402 -17.40 -16.18 -20.98
N ARG A 403 -16.16 -15.75 -21.21
CA ARG A 403 -15.37 -14.97 -20.25
C ARG A 403 -14.48 -13.96 -20.97
N GLN A 404 -14.27 -12.83 -20.31
CA GLN A 404 -13.24 -11.87 -20.71
C GLN A 404 -11.85 -12.40 -20.33
N THR A 405 -10.89 -12.25 -21.24
CA THR A 405 -9.49 -12.66 -21.06
C THR A 405 -8.50 -11.51 -21.19
N GLY A 406 -8.94 -10.36 -21.67
CA GLY A 406 -8.14 -9.14 -21.78
C GLY A 406 -8.99 -7.96 -22.20
N VAL A 407 -8.52 -6.75 -21.90
CA VAL A 407 -9.16 -5.50 -22.31
C VAL A 407 -8.10 -4.44 -22.55
N THR A 408 -8.35 -3.59 -23.53
CA THR A 408 -7.57 -2.39 -23.84
C THR A 408 -8.51 -1.20 -23.98
N GLU A 409 -7.96 -0.05 -24.39
CA GLU A 409 -8.73 1.16 -24.69
C GLU A 409 -9.73 0.94 -25.84
N THR A 410 -9.40 0.09 -26.80
CA THR A 410 -10.23 -0.09 -28.01
C THR A 410 -10.55 -1.55 -28.30
N SER A 411 -10.29 -2.47 -27.37
CA SER A 411 -10.53 -3.89 -27.63
C SER A 411 -10.86 -4.71 -26.39
N VAL A 412 -11.63 -5.78 -26.60
CA VAL A 412 -11.98 -6.78 -25.58
C VAL A 412 -11.66 -8.16 -26.12
N SER A 413 -10.88 -8.94 -25.36
CA SER A 413 -10.56 -10.33 -25.67
C SER A 413 -11.49 -11.26 -24.89
N LEU A 414 -12.09 -12.21 -25.60
CA LEU A 414 -13.09 -13.16 -25.09
C LEU A 414 -12.63 -14.60 -25.32
N ALA A 415 -13.00 -15.51 -24.43
CA ALA A 415 -12.85 -16.95 -24.62
C ALA A 415 -14.12 -17.68 -24.15
N TRP A 416 -14.37 -18.86 -24.70
CA TRP A 416 -15.53 -19.71 -24.36
C TRP A 416 -15.18 -21.18 -24.50
N ASP A 417 -16.06 -22.02 -23.98
CA ASP A 417 -15.96 -23.47 -24.04
C ASP A 417 -16.71 -24.00 -25.28
N LYS A 418 -16.25 -25.13 -25.80
CA LYS A 418 -16.71 -25.71 -27.07
C LYS A 418 -18.17 -26.17 -26.99
N SER A 419 -18.97 -25.76 -27.97
CA SER A 419 -20.28 -26.34 -28.28
C SER A 419 -20.19 -27.76 -28.88
N GLU A 420 -21.19 -28.58 -28.58
CA GLU A 420 -21.38 -29.93 -29.12
C GLU A 420 -22.56 -29.95 -30.09
N SER A 421 -22.44 -30.71 -31.19
CA SER A 421 -23.50 -30.92 -32.18
C SER A 421 -23.24 -32.25 -32.89
N GLY A 422 -24.30 -33.01 -33.17
CA GLY A 422 -24.21 -34.27 -33.94
C GLY A 422 -23.64 -34.04 -35.35
N PRO A 423 -24.21 -33.12 -36.16
CA PRO A 423 -23.63 -32.68 -37.44
C PRO A 423 -22.24 -32.03 -37.33
N GLY A 424 -21.92 -31.49 -36.16
CA GLY A 424 -20.68 -30.79 -35.85
C GLY A 424 -20.76 -29.29 -36.12
N ILE A 425 -19.89 -28.52 -35.47
CA ILE A 425 -19.91 -27.05 -35.52
C ILE A 425 -19.38 -26.55 -36.88
N LYS A 426 -20.11 -25.60 -37.47
CA LYS A 426 -19.74 -24.88 -38.71
C LYS A 426 -19.03 -23.56 -38.40
N SER A 427 -19.49 -22.82 -37.41
CA SER A 427 -18.89 -21.55 -36.98
C SER A 427 -19.40 -21.13 -35.60
N TYR A 428 -18.61 -20.34 -34.87
CA TYR A 428 -19.12 -19.51 -33.77
C TYR A 428 -19.39 -18.10 -34.28
N PHE A 429 -20.18 -17.33 -33.55
CA PHE A 429 -20.31 -15.90 -33.77
C PHE A 429 -20.35 -15.17 -32.43
N VAL A 430 -19.62 -14.07 -32.35
CA VAL A 430 -19.65 -13.17 -31.22
C VAL A 430 -20.62 -12.05 -31.53
N TYR A 431 -21.57 -11.82 -30.63
CA TYR A 431 -22.55 -10.75 -30.74
C TYR A 431 -22.28 -9.71 -29.66
N ARG A 432 -21.91 -8.51 -30.11
CA ARG A 432 -21.90 -7.30 -29.29
C ARG A 432 -23.31 -6.72 -29.35
N ILE A 433 -23.97 -6.58 -28.20
CA ILE A 433 -25.34 -6.06 -28.15
C ILE A 433 -25.38 -4.66 -28.83
N GLY A 434 -26.32 -4.47 -29.76
CA GLY A 434 -26.45 -3.23 -30.54
C GLY A 434 -25.55 -3.13 -31.78
N ALA A 435 -24.90 -4.21 -32.21
CA ALA A 435 -24.04 -4.24 -33.39
C ALA A 435 -24.15 -5.55 -34.19
N ASP A 436 -23.48 -5.60 -35.34
CA ASP A 436 -23.41 -6.80 -36.17
C ASP A 436 -22.60 -7.93 -35.50
N ARG A 437 -23.00 -9.16 -35.77
CA ARG A 437 -22.30 -10.37 -35.31
C ARG A 437 -20.98 -10.57 -36.06
N VAL A 438 -19.96 -11.01 -35.35
CA VAL A 438 -18.64 -11.36 -35.90
C VAL A 438 -18.52 -12.88 -35.98
N PRO A 439 -18.58 -13.49 -37.19
CA PRO A 439 -18.40 -14.93 -37.34
C PRO A 439 -16.92 -15.31 -37.16
N VAL A 440 -16.67 -16.41 -36.46
CA VAL A 440 -15.34 -17.01 -36.30
C VAL A 440 -15.39 -18.50 -36.62
N GLY A 441 -14.24 -19.07 -36.98
CA GLY A 441 -14.15 -20.45 -37.45
C GLY A 441 -14.60 -21.50 -36.43
N PRO A 442 -14.91 -22.73 -36.86
CA PRO A 442 -15.49 -23.78 -36.01
C PRO A 442 -14.57 -24.29 -34.89
N GLU A 443 -13.26 -24.04 -34.98
CA GLU A 443 -12.28 -24.41 -33.94
C GLU A 443 -11.81 -23.20 -33.10
N VAL A 444 -12.36 -22.01 -33.36
CA VAL A 444 -12.00 -20.79 -32.62
C VAL A 444 -12.78 -20.75 -31.32
N LEU A 445 -12.06 -20.77 -30.20
CA LEU A 445 -12.62 -20.70 -28.83
C LEU A 445 -12.19 -19.44 -28.07
N ALA A 446 -11.53 -18.51 -28.76
CA ALA A 446 -11.17 -17.20 -28.25
C ALA A 446 -11.01 -16.19 -29.41
N CYS A 447 -11.40 -14.94 -29.18
CA CYS A 447 -11.21 -13.86 -30.14
C CYS A 447 -11.07 -12.49 -29.46
N THR A 448 -10.45 -11.55 -30.15
CA THR A 448 -10.38 -10.15 -29.73
C THR A 448 -11.28 -9.30 -30.62
N ILE A 449 -12.20 -8.57 -30.01
CA ILE A 449 -13.05 -7.58 -30.67
C ILE A 449 -12.35 -6.23 -30.61
N GLU A 450 -11.93 -5.74 -31.76
CA GLU A 450 -11.22 -4.47 -31.94
C GLU A 450 -12.18 -3.32 -32.32
N GLY A 451 -11.68 -2.08 -32.27
CA GLY A 451 -12.43 -0.90 -32.73
C GLY A 451 -13.57 -0.49 -31.80
N LEU A 452 -13.44 -0.79 -30.51
CA LEU A 452 -14.33 -0.34 -29.46
C LEU A 452 -14.00 1.11 -29.07
N THR A 453 -15.01 1.84 -28.60
CA THR A 453 -14.85 3.16 -28.00
C THR A 453 -14.22 3.00 -26.61
N THR A 454 -13.30 3.89 -26.25
CA THR A 454 -12.67 3.94 -24.93
C THR A 454 -13.68 4.27 -23.83
N ASP A 455 -13.42 3.87 -22.59
CA ASP A 455 -14.25 4.22 -21.42
C ASP A 455 -15.75 3.88 -21.61
N THR A 456 -16.03 2.76 -22.28
CA THR A 456 -17.38 2.37 -22.69
C THR A 456 -17.68 0.94 -22.26
N MET A 457 -18.88 0.73 -21.68
CA MET A 457 -19.38 -0.60 -21.33
C MET A 457 -19.97 -1.30 -22.56
N TYR A 458 -19.63 -2.57 -22.72
CA TYR A 458 -20.15 -3.45 -23.77
C TYR A 458 -20.65 -4.77 -23.17
N HIS A 459 -21.69 -5.33 -23.79
CA HIS A 459 -22.21 -6.66 -23.48
C HIS A 459 -21.95 -7.60 -24.66
N PHE A 460 -21.42 -8.78 -24.37
CA PHE A 460 -21.09 -9.82 -25.34
C PHE A 460 -21.80 -11.13 -25.04
N ILE A 461 -22.27 -11.79 -26.08
CA ILE A 461 -22.73 -13.19 -26.07
C ILE A 461 -22.09 -13.93 -27.25
N VAL A 462 -22.00 -15.26 -27.14
CA VAL A 462 -21.52 -16.12 -28.23
C VAL A 462 -22.57 -17.17 -28.54
N GLY A 463 -22.76 -17.46 -29.82
CA GLY A 463 -23.53 -18.61 -30.26
C GLY A 463 -22.78 -19.43 -31.30
N ALA A 464 -23.33 -20.59 -31.65
CA ALA A 464 -22.77 -21.51 -32.62
C ALA A 464 -23.80 -21.86 -33.70
N TYR A 465 -23.31 -22.09 -34.91
CA TYR A 465 -24.04 -22.76 -35.98
C TYR A 465 -23.43 -24.13 -36.21
N ASP A 466 -24.26 -25.14 -36.43
CA ASP A 466 -23.79 -26.43 -36.94
C ASP A 466 -23.78 -26.47 -38.47
N LYS A 467 -23.37 -27.61 -39.02
CA LYS A 467 -23.29 -27.85 -40.47
C LYS A 467 -24.64 -27.93 -41.17
N GLU A 468 -25.74 -28.00 -40.42
CA GLU A 468 -27.11 -27.97 -40.94
C GLU A 468 -27.73 -26.57 -40.85
N ASP A 469 -26.93 -25.56 -40.47
CA ASP A 469 -27.32 -24.17 -40.29
C ASP A 469 -28.32 -23.96 -39.13
N GLU A 470 -28.35 -24.88 -38.18
CA GLU A 470 -29.12 -24.74 -36.95
C GLU A 470 -28.34 -23.95 -35.89
N LEU A 471 -29.07 -23.06 -35.20
CA LEU A 471 -28.52 -22.09 -34.27
C LEU A 471 -28.62 -22.60 -32.82
N SER A 472 -27.53 -22.50 -32.08
CA SER A 472 -27.51 -22.76 -30.64
C SER A 472 -28.30 -21.69 -29.87
N GLY A 473 -28.67 -21.99 -28.62
CA GLY A 473 -28.97 -20.91 -27.65
C GLY A 473 -27.73 -20.02 -27.43
N PRO A 474 -27.90 -18.79 -26.89
CA PRO A 474 -26.79 -17.93 -26.56
C PRO A 474 -26.05 -18.43 -25.31
N SER A 475 -24.77 -18.07 -25.20
CA SER A 475 -24.00 -18.23 -23.98
C SER A 475 -24.54 -17.36 -22.83
N ASN A 476 -23.87 -17.40 -21.69
CA ASN A 476 -23.96 -16.33 -20.69
C ASN A 476 -23.53 -14.98 -21.30
N VAL A 477 -23.98 -13.89 -20.69
CA VAL A 477 -23.59 -12.53 -21.04
C VAL A 477 -22.28 -12.18 -20.33
N VAL A 478 -21.33 -11.58 -21.05
CA VAL A 478 -20.14 -10.94 -20.47
C VAL A 478 -20.27 -9.43 -20.61
N GLN A 479 -20.12 -8.74 -19.48
CA GLN A 479 -19.96 -7.28 -19.44
C GLN A 479 -18.47 -6.96 -19.43
N ALA A 480 -18.04 -6.06 -20.32
CA ALA A 480 -16.66 -5.61 -20.43
C ALA A 480 -16.60 -4.09 -20.56
N PHE A 481 -15.66 -3.45 -19.87
CA PHE A 481 -15.47 -2.00 -19.88
C PHE A 481 -14.10 -1.68 -20.46
N THR A 482 -14.06 -0.98 -21.60
CA THR A 482 -12.80 -0.58 -22.25
C THR A 482 -12.05 0.44 -21.40
N THR A 483 -10.73 0.38 -21.40
CA THR A 483 -9.92 1.28 -20.56
C THR A 483 -9.86 2.69 -21.14
N SER A 484 -9.43 3.66 -20.33
CA SER A 484 -9.10 5.00 -20.83
C SER A 484 -7.86 4.99 -21.74
N ALA A 485 -7.76 5.97 -22.65
CA ALA A 485 -6.67 6.06 -23.60
C ALA A 485 -5.32 6.40 -22.93
N ALA A 486 -4.22 5.82 -23.40
CA ALA A 486 -2.88 6.13 -22.87
C ALA A 486 -2.47 7.59 -23.17
N LEU A 487 -1.96 8.31 -22.16
CA LEU A 487 -1.60 9.73 -22.28
C LEU A 487 -0.27 9.93 -23.05
N PRO A 488 -0.20 10.89 -23.99
CA PRO A 488 0.99 11.12 -24.82
C PRO A 488 2.20 11.52 -23.98
N LYS A 489 3.43 11.21 -24.43
CA LYS A 489 4.65 11.68 -23.73
C LYS A 489 4.86 13.18 -23.98
N TRP A 490 5.44 13.88 -23.01
CA TRP A 490 5.86 15.27 -23.22
C TRP A 490 7.00 15.35 -24.24
N GLU A 491 6.92 16.33 -25.13
CA GLU A 491 7.86 16.56 -26.22
C GLU A 491 8.27 18.04 -26.29
N LYS A 492 9.48 18.26 -26.80
CA LYS A 492 10.06 19.61 -27.03
C LYS A 492 9.59 20.19 -28.37
N ASN A 493 9.49 21.51 -28.45
CA ASN A 493 9.05 22.23 -29.65
C ASN A 493 7.64 21.81 -30.10
N THR A 494 6.75 21.62 -29.12
CA THR A 494 5.37 21.18 -29.30
C THR A 494 4.45 22.21 -28.64
N ASP A 495 3.38 22.58 -29.33
CA ASP A 495 2.34 23.44 -28.77
C ASP A 495 1.47 22.63 -27.81
N TYR A 496 1.37 23.10 -26.57
CA TYR A 496 0.47 22.55 -25.57
C TYR A 496 -0.62 23.57 -25.24
N LEU A 497 -1.86 23.11 -25.30
CA LEU A 497 -3.02 23.85 -24.87
C LEU A 497 -3.28 23.58 -23.39
N LYS A 498 -4.00 24.49 -22.75
CA LYS A 498 -4.41 24.32 -21.36
C LYS A 498 -5.35 23.11 -21.25
N GLY A 499 -5.05 22.22 -20.30
CA GLY A 499 -5.78 20.97 -20.10
C GLY A 499 -5.16 19.76 -20.78
N ASP A 500 -4.21 19.94 -21.69
CA ASP A 500 -3.47 18.83 -22.30
C ASP A 500 -2.76 18.01 -21.22
N LYS A 501 -2.86 16.68 -21.31
CA LYS A 501 -2.23 15.75 -20.38
C LYS A 501 -1.10 15.00 -21.06
N VAL A 502 0.04 14.91 -20.38
CA VAL A 502 1.23 14.24 -20.90
C VAL A 502 1.94 13.41 -19.83
N THR A 503 2.68 12.39 -20.25
CA THR A 503 3.59 11.64 -19.39
C THR A 503 5.01 12.17 -19.50
N HIS A 504 5.70 12.40 -18.37
CA HIS A 504 7.11 12.80 -18.32
C HIS A 504 7.80 12.14 -17.12
N GLY A 505 8.83 11.35 -17.38
CA GLY A 505 9.40 10.42 -16.39
C GLY A 505 8.38 9.32 -16.03
N ASN A 506 8.19 9.07 -14.72
CA ASN A 506 7.22 8.09 -14.20
C ASN A 506 5.91 8.75 -13.73
N ALA A 507 5.63 9.99 -14.14
CA ALA A 507 4.48 10.74 -13.71
C ALA A 507 3.73 11.35 -14.91
N THR A 508 2.45 11.60 -14.69
CA THR A 508 1.59 12.30 -15.63
C THR A 508 1.44 13.75 -15.17
N TYR A 509 1.25 14.67 -16.12
CA TYR A 509 1.12 16.10 -15.89
C TYR A 509 0.00 16.68 -16.75
N ILE A 510 -0.60 17.77 -16.28
CA ILE A 510 -1.58 18.59 -17.00
C ILE A 510 -1.01 19.98 -17.28
N CYS A 511 -1.24 20.49 -18.48
CA CYS A 511 -0.83 21.82 -18.90
C CYS A 511 -1.74 22.88 -18.26
N LEU A 512 -1.16 23.81 -17.50
CA LEU A 512 -1.88 24.86 -16.76
C LEU A 512 -2.08 26.14 -17.57
N ASN A 513 -1.14 26.42 -18.47
CA ASN A 513 -1.13 27.63 -19.30
C ASN A 513 -0.65 27.26 -20.71
N PRO A 514 -1.37 27.65 -21.78
CA PRO A 514 -0.97 27.31 -23.13
C PRO A 514 0.42 27.86 -23.45
N HIS A 515 1.27 27.05 -24.08
CA HIS A 515 2.64 27.44 -24.42
C HIS A 515 3.22 26.58 -25.54
N HIS A 516 4.24 27.10 -26.20
CA HIS A 516 5.12 26.31 -27.06
C HIS A 516 6.29 25.78 -26.23
N SER A 517 6.45 24.46 -26.13
CA SER A 517 7.41 23.84 -25.22
C SER A 517 8.86 24.11 -25.62
N GLN A 518 9.68 24.44 -24.63
CA GLN A 518 11.14 24.62 -24.78
C GLN A 518 11.89 23.56 -23.96
N ILE A 519 13.20 23.47 -24.19
CA ILE A 519 14.06 22.42 -23.59
C ILE A 519 14.01 22.42 -22.06
N ASP A 520 13.91 23.60 -21.43
CA ASP A 520 13.87 23.75 -19.97
C ASP A 520 12.43 23.86 -19.42
N TRP A 521 11.41 23.69 -20.26
CA TRP A 521 9.99 23.80 -19.89
C TRP A 521 9.33 22.43 -19.71
N GLN A 522 10.10 21.47 -19.23
CA GLN A 522 9.62 20.11 -19.02
C GLN A 522 8.75 20.00 -17.75
N PRO A 523 7.74 19.12 -17.75
CA PRO A 523 6.89 18.91 -16.59
C PRO A 523 7.68 18.47 -15.35
N GLY A 524 7.29 19.01 -14.18
CA GLY A 524 7.98 18.80 -12.91
C GLY A 524 9.08 19.82 -12.60
N THR A 525 9.51 20.62 -13.57
CA THR A 525 10.50 21.70 -13.37
C THR A 525 9.93 23.11 -13.48
N VAL A 526 8.81 23.26 -14.20
CA VAL A 526 8.14 24.55 -14.41
C VAL A 526 6.70 24.50 -13.90
N PRO A 527 6.47 24.68 -12.59
CA PRO A 527 5.16 24.50 -11.95
C PRO A 527 4.09 25.51 -12.38
N THR A 528 4.49 26.58 -13.07
CA THR A 528 3.56 27.56 -13.66
C THR A 528 2.98 27.13 -15.01
N LEU A 529 3.61 26.15 -15.68
CA LEU A 529 3.18 25.60 -16.96
C LEU A 529 2.57 24.20 -16.80
N TRP A 530 3.05 23.42 -15.84
CA TRP A 530 2.68 22.02 -15.65
C TRP A 530 2.37 21.71 -14.19
N ALA A 531 1.28 20.99 -13.94
CA ALA A 531 0.99 20.38 -12.63
C ALA A 531 1.03 18.85 -12.75
N LEU A 532 1.46 18.17 -11.68
CA LEU A 532 1.31 16.73 -11.56
C LEU A 532 -0.16 16.36 -11.72
N TRP A 533 -0.42 15.45 -12.65
CA TRP A 533 -1.72 14.86 -12.91
C TRP A 533 -1.70 13.42 -12.40
N THR A 534 -2.56 13.14 -11.44
CA THR A 534 -2.90 11.77 -11.07
C THR A 534 -4.26 11.49 -11.68
N GLU A 535 -4.32 10.46 -12.51
CA GLU A 535 -5.57 10.01 -13.09
C GLU A 535 -6.43 9.43 -11.97
N GLN A 536 -7.56 10.08 -11.72
CA GLN A 536 -8.71 9.48 -11.06
C GLN A 536 -9.76 9.31 -12.13
N GLU A 537 -10.32 8.12 -12.25
CA GLU A 537 -11.52 7.90 -13.07
C GLU A 537 -12.63 8.83 -12.54
N GLY A 538 -13.21 9.65 -13.43
CA GLY A 538 -14.38 10.48 -13.12
C GLY A 538 -14.07 11.87 -12.52
N ALA A 539 -14.08 12.88 -13.39
CA ALA A 539 -14.29 14.32 -13.18
C ALA A 539 -14.02 15.02 -11.80
N TRP A 540 -12.94 15.84 -11.78
CA TRP A 540 -12.63 17.12 -11.06
C TRP A 540 -13.21 17.36 -9.64
N ARG A 541 -12.43 17.70 -8.59
CA ARG A 541 -11.55 18.89 -8.46
C ARG A 541 -10.44 18.72 -7.40
N PHE A 542 -9.24 19.21 -7.69
CA PHE A 542 -8.26 19.64 -6.66
C PHE A 542 -8.65 21.02 -6.11
N ARG A 543 -8.55 21.19 -4.78
CA ARG A 543 -9.17 22.28 -4.01
C ARG A 543 -8.48 23.65 -4.11
N ASP A 544 -7.39 23.78 -4.87
CA ASP A 544 -6.48 24.93 -4.78
C ASP A 544 -6.26 25.75 -6.07
N PHE A 545 -7.18 25.73 -7.06
CA PHE A 545 -7.11 26.62 -8.24
C PHE A 545 -8.18 27.73 -8.31
N PRO A 546 -7.89 28.87 -9.00
CA PRO A 546 -8.77 30.03 -9.10
C PRO A 546 -10.13 29.74 -9.76
N LYS A 547 -11.16 30.50 -9.34
CA LYS A 547 -12.59 30.36 -9.69
C LYS A 547 -12.96 30.34 -11.17
N GLU A 548 -12.07 30.73 -12.06
CA GLU A 548 -12.29 30.72 -13.52
C GLU A 548 -12.15 29.31 -14.14
N TRP A 549 -11.69 28.33 -13.36
CA TRP A 549 -11.57 26.92 -13.73
C TRP A 549 -12.33 25.98 -12.78
N GLN A 550 -13.21 26.56 -11.96
CA GLN A 550 -14.32 25.86 -11.32
C GLN A 550 -15.52 25.99 -12.25
#